data_AF-A0A2H9MXK6-F1
#
_entry.id   AF-A0A2H9MXK6-F1
#
_cell.length_a   1.000
_cell.length_b   1.000
_cell.length_c   1.000
_cell.angle_alpha   90.00
_cell.angle_beta   90.00
_cell.angle_gamma   90.00
#
_symmetry.space_group_name_H-M   'P 1'
#
loop_
_entity.id
_entity.type
_entity.pdbx_description
1 polymer ?
#
loop_
_entity_poly.entity_id
_entity_poly.type
_entity_poly.pdbx_seq_one_letter_code
_entity_poly.pdbx_strand_id
1 'polypeptide(L)'
;MFLVLTISSIMILGSFSIPSAMAQVQAGGVELPGDPTWFAGEGLKKGDLFSYSMCHVDYRECVNFEMDMWVKGDIKTGTEDKWLVDVVVYDGNQVIKGNMTVGKLAPEPSGGTENLSVYRGAYKSSIVWLSAFANGYDEGGDKGPKKFSAKSWGKIANIGGEQVVPLAIEKVTVKAGTFDTVVISWKTGGVRSNVWVVDNFPFPVKAHTYTHVSSGIPPTEYQFELLDYKENVTKDPFANVKPPSNVADIKGCPNTDSLNKSIKRPTKNFEYQIHAYYSPDFPVEGCPMKWQINFLSKYHDTEFLNQVQFDLMVVDEKFTLPPLRSVAQDQGYPYLYSPSGLATIDMTVNHEPGIAHFVVYIYGLAPQGIVPSNPIDYLVIDLPITAKSGSSVTSN
;
A
#
# COMPACT_ATOMS: atom_id res chain seq x y z
N MET A 1 -36.74 75.95 -38.59
CA MET A 1 -35.80 76.61 -37.64
C MET A 1 -35.62 75.66 -36.46
N PHE A 2 -34.39 75.19 -36.24
CA PHE A 2 -33.78 74.48 -35.06
C PHE A 2 -34.69 73.63 -34.13
N LEU A 3 -34.52 72.31 -34.02
CA LEU A 3 -33.50 71.49 -33.31
C LEU A 3 -33.74 71.34 -31.78
N VAL A 4 -33.59 70.07 -31.34
CA VAL A 4 -33.30 69.52 -29.98
C VAL A 4 -34.48 69.23 -29.04
N LEU A 5 -34.77 67.95 -28.75
CA LEU A 5 -34.43 67.27 -27.47
C LEU A 5 -34.80 65.77 -27.44
N THR A 6 -34.00 65.05 -26.65
CA THR A 6 -33.74 63.61 -26.50
C THR A 6 -34.66 62.85 -25.52
N ILE A 7 -34.44 61.51 -25.43
CA ILE A 7 -34.68 60.55 -24.30
C ILE A 7 -35.91 59.65 -24.55
N SER A 8 -35.92 58.30 -24.41
CA SER A 8 -34.92 57.24 -24.23
C SER A 8 -35.68 55.90 -24.41
N SER A 9 -35.11 54.93 -25.15
CA SER A 9 -35.64 53.55 -25.20
C SER A 9 -34.93 52.67 -24.17
N ILE A 10 -35.69 52.10 -23.22
CA ILE A 10 -35.24 51.02 -22.35
C ILE A 10 -35.44 49.71 -23.11
N MET A 11 -34.35 49.06 -23.52
CA MET A 11 -34.37 47.68 -24.04
C MET A 11 -33.93 46.75 -22.90
N ILE A 12 -34.86 45.91 -22.45
CA ILE A 12 -34.62 44.87 -21.44
C ILE A 12 -33.93 43.70 -22.18
N LEU A 13 -32.62 43.58 -22.03
CA LEU A 13 -31.87 42.38 -22.41
C LEU A 13 -31.87 41.42 -21.21
N GLY A 14 -32.76 40.43 -21.26
CA GLY A 14 -32.69 39.25 -20.38
C GLY A 14 -31.53 38.37 -20.80
N SER A 15 -30.46 38.37 -20.02
CA SER A 15 -29.37 37.40 -20.12
C SER A 15 -29.84 36.05 -19.58
N PHE A 16 -30.27 35.16 -20.48
CA PHE A 16 -30.37 33.73 -20.18
C PHE A 16 -28.95 33.18 -20.03
N SER A 17 -28.49 33.01 -18.79
CA SER A 17 -27.30 32.23 -18.47
C SER A 17 -27.63 30.76 -18.78
N ILE A 18 -27.20 30.29 -19.95
CA ILE A 18 -27.18 28.86 -20.25
C ILE A 18 -26.20 28.23 -19.25
N PRO A 19 -26.63 27.27 -18.40
CA PRO A 19 -25.68 26.54 -17.58
C PRO A 19 -24.76 25.75 -18.51
N SER A 20 -23.52 26.19 -18.63
CA SER A 20 -22.45 25.38 -19.19
C SER A 20 -22.23 24.21 -18.23
N ALA A 21 -22.83 23.06 -18.54
CA ALA A 21 -22.38 21.80 -17.98
C ALA A 21 -20.92 21.63 -18.43
N MET A 22 -19.96 21.86 -17.52
CA MET A 22 -18.58 21.46 -17.74
C MET A 22 -18.55 19.94 -17.68
N ALA A 23 -18.85 19.28 -18.80
CA ALA A 23 -18.36 17.93 -19.01
C ALA A 23 -16.83 18.04 -18.95
N GLN A 24 -16.19 17.48 -17.92
CA GLN A 24 -14.75 17.30 -17.90
C GLN A 24 -14.40 16.33 -19.03
N VAL A 25 -14.18 16.85 -20.23
CA VAL A 25 -13.63 16.07 -21.35
C VAL A 25 -12.15 15.88 -21.05
N GLN A 26 -11.82 14.81 -20.33
CA GLN A 26 -10.45 14.32 -20.32
C GLN A 26 -10.21 13.67 -21.68
N ALA A 27 -9.62 14.42 -22.61
CA ALA A 27 -9.23 13.88 -23.90
C ALA A 27 -8.06 12.92 -23.68
N GLY A 28 -8.35 11.61 -23.67
CA GLY A 28 -7.34 10.56 -23.66
C GLY A 28 -6.73 10.32 -25.04
N GLY A 29 -5.74 9.43 -25.06
CA GLY A 29 -5.09 8.94 -26.26
C GLY A 29 -3.78 9.67 -26.54
N VAL A 30 -2.71 8.89 -26.64
CA VAL A 30 -1.35 9.31 -26.95
C VAL A 30 -0.91 8.62 -28.23
N GLU A 31 -0.50 9.41 -29.22
CA GLU A 31 0.01 8.88 -30.49
C GLU A 31 1.46 8.41 -30.30
N LEU A 32 1.71 7.14 -30.60
CA LEU A 32 3.04 6.55 -30.69
C LEU A 32 3.28 6.02 -32.11
N PRO A 33 4.54 6.01 -32.60
CA PRO A 33 4.85 5.44 -33.91
C PRO A 33 4.34 3.99 -34.04
N GLY A 34 3.54 3.73 -35.06
CA GLY A 34 2.97 2.39 -35.32
C GLY A 34 1.71 2.06 -34.51
N ASP A 35 1.22 2.96 -33.65
CA ASP A 35 0.02 2.79 -32.83
C ASP A 35 -0.02 1.44 -32.07
N PRO A 36 1.02 1.13 -31.27
CA PRO A 36 1.14 -0.15 -30.59
C PRO A 36 0.05 -0.34 -29.54
N THR A 37 -0.24 -1.61 -29.25
CA THR A 37 -1.06 -2.04 -28.12
C THR A 37 -0.18 -2.45 -26.96
N TRP A 38 -0.71 -2.33 -25.75
CA TRP A 38 -0.08 -2.86 -24.55
C TRP A 38 -1.07 -3.64 -23.70
N PHE A 39 -0.57 -4.62 -22.97
CA PHE A 39 -1.29 -5.27 -21.88
C PHE A 39 -0.34 -5.68 -20.75
N ALA A 40 -0.85 -5.79 -19.53
CA ALA A 40 -0.05 -6.25 -18.40
C ALA A 40 0.41 -7.69 -18.64
N GLY A 41 1.71 -7.93 -18.60
CA GLY A 41 2.34 -9.21 -18.90
C GLY A 41 2.80 -9.37 -20.35
N GLU A 42 2.62 -8.36 -21.22
CA GLU A 42 3.12 -8.38 -22.59
C GLU A 42 4.64 -8.59 -22.63
N GLY A 43 5.12 -9.53 -23.44
CA GLY A 43 6.55 -9.81 -23.57
C GLY A 43 7.18 -10.52 -22.36
N LEU A 44 6.40 -10.86 -21.32
CA LEU A 44 6.89 -11.58 -20.15
C LEU A 44 7.42 -12.95 -20.56
N LYS A 45 8.64 -13.29 -20.11
CA LYS A 45 9.29 -14.55 -20.45
C LYS A 45 9.96 -15.20 -19.26
N LYS A 46 10.22 -16.51 -19.40
CA LYS A 46 11.06 -17.26 -18.47
C LYS A 46 12.43 -16.60 -18.32
N GLY A 47 12.87 -16.46 -17.09
CA GLY A 47 14.16 -15.86 -16.74
C GLY A 47 14.07 -14.36 -16.49
N ASP A 48 12.93 -13.71 -16.69
CA ASP A 48 12.76 -12.32 -16.29
C ASP A 48 12.79 -12.20 -14.76
N LEU A 49 13.59 -11.26 -14.27
CA LEU A 49 13.69 -10.88 -12.87
C LEU A 49 13.32 -9.41 -12.74
N PHE A 50 12.38 -9.11 -11.85
CA PHE A 50 11.96 -7.76 -11.50
C PHE A 50 12.20 -7.53 -10.01
N SER A 51 12.63 -6.33 -9.66
CA SER A 51 12.68 -5.85 -8.28
C SER A 51 11.88 -4.56 -8.18
N TYR A 52 10.93 -4.48 -7.24
CA TYR A 52 10.14 -3.27 -6.99
C TYR A 52 10.30 -2.81 -5.55
N SER A 53 10.34 -1.50 -5.32
CA SER A 53 9.96 -0.91 -4.04
C SER A 53 8.50 -0.50 -4.17
N MET A 54 7.66 -0.90 -3.23
CA MET A 54 6.23 -0.64 -3.32
C MET A 54 5.54 -0.53 -1.96
N CYS A 55 4.39 0.10 -1.96
CA CYS A 55 3.45 0.09 -0.85
C CYS A 55 2.01 0.02 -1.36
N HIS A 56 1.09 -0.39 -0.49
CA HIS A 56 -0.34 -0.45 -0.77
C HIS A 56 -1.12 -0.09 0.49
N VAL A 57 -2.25 0.61 0.38
CA VAL A 57 -3.06 1.10 1.51
C VAL A 57 -3.57 -0.06 2.37
N ASP A 58 -4.04 -1.14 1.74
CA ASP A 58 -4.46 -2.36 2.44
C ASP A 58 -3.28 -3.12 3.10
N TYR A 59 -2.04 -2.73 2.79
CA TYR A 59 -0.84 -3.23 3.45
C TYR A 59 -0.29 -2.18 4.43
N ARG A 60 -0.73 -2.28 5.70
CA ARG A 60 -0.28 -1.41 6.81
C ARG A 60 -0.26 0.08 6.44
N GLU A 61 -1.31 0.57 5.76
CA GLU A 61 -1.44 1.97 5.35
C GLU A 61 -0.30 2.49 4.43
N CYS A 62 0.13 1.68 3.46
CA CYS A 62 1.22 2.02 2.53
C CYS A 62 2.60 2.13 3.20
N VAL A 63 2.91 1.23 4.13
CA VAL A 63 4.30 0.97 4.52
C VAL A 63 5.06 0.34 3.35
N ASN A 64 6.25 0.87 3.05
CA ASN A 64 7.09 0.37 1.97
C ASN A 64 7.68 -1.01 2.26
N PHE A 65 7.69 -1.86 1.25
CA PHE A 65 8.44 -3.10 1.20
C PHE A 65 9.07 -3.27 -0.20
N GLU A 66 10.08 -4.11 -0.32
CA GLU A 66 10.63 -4.50 -1.61
C GLU A 66 10.14 -5.90 -2.00
N MET A 67 9.85 -6.10 -3.28
CA MET A 67 9.43 -7.39 -3.84
C MET A 67 10.28 -7.73 -5.06
N ASP A 68 11.04 -8.80 -4.96
CA ASP A 68 11.74 -9.43 -6.07
C ASP A 68 10.91 -10.58 -6.64
N MET A 69 10.78 -10.63 -7.95
CA MET A 69 9.98 -11.61 -8.70
C MET A 69 10.79 -12.20 -9.83
N TRP A 70 11.04 -13.51 -9.80
CA TRP A 70 11.73 -14.23 -10.86
C TRP A 70 10.80 -15.21 -11.57
N VAL A 71 10.60 -15.02 -12.87
CA VAL A 71 9.78 -15.90 -13.72
C VAL A 71 10.55 -17.19 -13.97
N LYS A 72 10.35 -18.18 -13.10
CA LYS A 72 11.07 -19.47 -13.13
C LYS A 72 10.72 -20.30 -14.36
N GLY A 73 9.47 -20.22 -14.82
CA GLY A 73 8.98 -20.93 -15.99
C GLY A 73 7.52 -21.30 -15.86
N ASP A 74 7.12 -22.35 -16.56
CA ASP A 74 5.72 -22.77 -16.65
C ASP A 74 5.30 -23.67 -15.48
N ILE A 75 4.02 -23.56 -15.12
CA ILE A 75 3.32 -24.48 -14.22
C ILE A 75 1.90 -24.70 -14.72
N LYS A 76 1.42 -25.93 -14.63
CA LYS A 76 0.03 -26.26 -14.96
C LYS A 76 -0.83 -26.25 -13.69
N THR A 77 -1.86 -25.41 -13.66
CA THR A 77 -2.83 -25.36 -12.56
C THR A 77 -4.21 -25.73 -13.10
N GLY A 78 -4.66 -26.94 -12.80
CA GLY A 78 -5.85 -27.51 -13.44
C GLY A 78 -5.62 -27.69 -14.95
N THR A 79 -6.41 -26.99 -15.77
CA THR A 79 -6.31 -27.02 -17.23
C THR A 79 -5.51 -25.85 -17.82
N GLU A 80 -5.11 -24.87 -17.01
CA GLU A 80 -4.49 -23.63 -17.46
C GLU A 80 -2.96 -23.66 -17.27
N ASP A 81 -2.23 -23.23 -18.30
CA ASP A 81 -0.78 -23.00 -18.23
C ASP A 81 -0.51 -21.60 -17.67
N LYS A 82 0.28 -21.54 -16.60
CA LYS A 82 0.58 -20.34 -15.83
C LYS A 82 2.09 -20.14 -15.70
N TRP A 83 2.50 -18.96 -15.28
CA TRP A 83 3.85 -18.70 -14.83
C TRP A 83 4.00 -19.11 -13.36
N LEU A 84 5.06 -19.86 -13.06
CA LEU A 84 5.60 -20.00 -11.72
C LEU A 84 6.61 -18.90 -11.49
N VAL A 85 6.34 -18.05 -10.51
CA VAL A 85 7.20 -16.93 -10.14
C VAL A 85 7.72 -17.20 -8.73
N ASP A 86 9.03 -17.34 -8.58
CA ASP A 86 9.65 -17.35 -7.25
C ASP A 86 9.73 -15.90 -6.77
N VAL A 87 9.41 -15.67 -5.50
CA VAL A 87 9.27 -14.33 -4.92
C VAL A 87 10.07 -14.22 -3.64
N VAL A 88 10.75 -13.10 -3.46
CA VAL A 88 11.36 -12.67 -2.19
C VAL A 88 10.81 -11.30 -1.84
N VAL A 89 10.33 -11.15 -0.61
CA VAL A 89 9.88 -9.87 -0.06
C VAL A 89 10.83 -9.46 1.04
N TYR A 90 11.26 -8.19 1.01
CA TYR A 90 11.98 -7.52 2.08
C TYR A 90 11.05 -6.48 2.70
N ASP A 91 10.52 -6.77 3.89
CA ASP A 91 9.67 -5.86 4.65
C ASP A 91 10.37 -5.52 5.96
N GLY A 92 10.99 -4.35 6.00
CA GLY A 92 11.83 -3.95 7.12
C GLY A 92 12.95 -4.97 7.36
N ASN A 93 13.00 -5.51 8.58
CA ASN A 93 13.97 -6.57 8.96
C ASN A 93 13.52 -8.00 8.56
N GLN A 94 12.36 -8.17 7.94
CA GLN A 94 11.87 -9.49 7.51
C GLN A 94 12.23 -9.79 6.06
N VAL A 95 12.62 -11.05 5.82
CA VAL A 95 12.83 -11.59 4.47
C VAL A 95 11.94 -12.82 4.28
N ILE A 96 10.98 -12.73 3.37
CA ILE A 96 9.98 -13.77 3.13
C ILE A 96 10.20 -14.33 1.74
N LYS A 97 10.55 -15.61 1.66
CA LYS A 97 10.75 -16.32 0.39
C LYS A 97 9.59 -17.28 0.15
N GLY A 98 9.11 -17.32 -1.08
CA GLY A 98 8.07 -18.24 -1.52
C GLY A 98 7.89 -18.20 -3.03
N ASN A 99 6.69 -18.52 -3.48
CA ASN A 99 6.31 -18.44 -4.88
C ASN A 99 4.87 -17.95 -5.04
N MET A 100 4.55 -17.54 -6.27
CA MET A 100 3.19 -17.30 -6.72
C MET A 100 2.97 -17.88 -8.12
N THR A 101 1.73 -18.25 -8.41
CA THR A 101 1.31 -18.69 -9.74
C THR A 101 0.48 -17.60 -10.40
N VAL A 102 0.96 -17.06 -11.52
CA VAL A 102 0.30 -15.94 -12.22
C VAL A 102 -0.15 -16.36 -13.62
N GLY A 103 -1.27 -15.82 -14.09
CA GLY A 103 -1.77 -16.11 -15.44
C GLY A 103 -0.82 -15.62 -16.54
N LYS A 104 -0.90 -16.21 -17.74
CA LYS A 104 -0.07 -15.79 -18.88
C LYS A 104 -0.63 -14.61 -19.65
N LEU A 105 -1.95 -14.54 -19.78
CA LEU A 105 -2.66 -13.48 -20.51
C LEU A 105 -3.13 -12.36 -19.57
N ALA A 106 -3.42 -12.70 -18.32
CA ALA A 106 -3.62 -11.73 -17.24
C ALA A 106 -2.74 -12.18 -16.06
N PRO A 107 -1.63 -11.48 -15.77
CA PRO A 107 -0.65 -11.88 -14.75
C PRO A 107 -1.14 -11.66 -13.31
N GLU A 108 -2.43 -11.91 -13.05
CA GLU A 108 -2.98 -11.92 -11.71
C GLU A 108 -2.51 -13.19 -10.96
N PRO A 109 -2.09 -13.07 -9.69
CA PRO A 109 -1.78 -14.22 -8.86
C PRO A 109 -3.04 -15.00 -8.52
N SER A 110 -2.96 -16.32 -8.64
CA SER A 110 -4.05 -17.27 -8.38
C SER A 110 -3.69 -18.36 -7.35
N GLY A 111 -2.46 -18.34 -6.85
CA GLY A 111 -1.96 -19.29 -5.86
C GLY A 111 -0.51 -19.02 -5.45
N GLY A 112 0.06 -19.93 -4.66
CA GLY A 112 1.44 -19.89 -4.18
C GLY A 112 1.57 -20.04 -2.66
N THR A 113 2.73 -19.67 -2.11
CA THR A 113 3.03 -19.79 -0.66
C THR A 113 2.10 -18.91 0.21
N GLU A 114 1.59 -19.46 1.31
CA GLU A 114 0.57 -18.82 2.16
C GLU A 114 1.04 -17.54 2.84
N ASN A 115 2.26 -17.53 3.36
CA ASN A 115 2.86 -16.35 4.00
C ASN A 115 3.10 -15.16 3.05
N LEU A 116 2.96 -15.36 1.73
CA LEU A 116 2.99 -14.28 0.74
C LEU A 116 1.60 -13.71 0.42
N SER A 117 0.52 -14.18 1.06
CA SER A 117 -0.85 -13.84 0.66
C SER A 117 -1.12 -12.33 0.60
N VAL A 118 -0.73 -11.58 1.65
CA VAL A 118 -0.91 -10.12 1.71
C VAL A 118 -0.12 -9.40 0.61
N TYR A 119 1.11 -9.84 0.35
CA TYR A 119 1.98 -9.24 -0.67
C TYR A 119 1.51 -9.57 -2.09
N ARG A 120 0.98 -10.78 -2.33
CA ARG A 120 0.31 -11.12 -3.59
C ARG A 120 -0.93 -10.27 -3.81
N GLY A 121 -1.68 -9.99 -2.73
CA GLY A 121 -2.80 -9.05 -2.75
C GLY A 121 -2.33 -7.68 -3.24
N ALA A 122 -1.31 -7.11 -2.60
CA ALA A 122 -0.73 -5.83 -2.99
C ALA A 122 -0.21 -5.82 -4.44
N TYR A 123 0.49 -6.86 -4.89
CA TYR A 123 0.92 -7.02 -6.30
C TYR A 123 -0.28 -7.00 -7.26
N LYS A 124 -1.32 -7.80 -6.95
CA LYS A 124 -2.54 -7.91 -7.76
C LYS A 124 -3.24 -6.57 -7.92
N SER A 125 -3.40 -5.82 -6.84
CA SER A 125 -4.12 -4.54 -6.80
C SER A 125 -3.26 -3.32 -7.16
N SER A 126 -1.99 -3.51 -7.55
CA SER A 126 -1.10 -2.42 -8.00
C SER A 126 -0.39 -2.74 -9.33
N ILE A 127 0.74 -3.47 -9.31
CA ILE A 127 1.61 -3.71 -10.47
C ILE A 127 0.83 -4.29 -11.66
N VAL A 128 -0.08 -5.22 -11.41
CA VAL A 128 -0.90 -5.85 -12.46
C VAL A 128 -2.36 -5.38 -12.46
N TRP A 129 -2.71 -4.34 -11.72
CA TRP A 129 -4.08 -3.83 -11.64
C TRP A 129 -4.63 -3.43 -13.03
N LEU A 130 -3.79 -2.87 -13.88
CA LEU A 130 -4.16 -2.51 -15.26
C LEU A 130 -4.60 -3.72 -16.10
N SER A 131 -4.31 -4.96 -15.69
CA SER A 131 -4.81 -6.18 -16.38
C SER A 131 -6.34 -6.27 -16.39
N ALA A 132 -7.03 -5.60 -15.47
CA ALA A 132 -8.50 -5.48 -15.48
C ALA A 132 -9.03 -4.78 -16.74
N PHE A 133 -8.22 -3.90 -17.34
CA PHE A 133 -8.53 -3.13 -18.54
C PHE A 133 -7.76 -3.61 -19.77
N ALA A 134 -6.47 -3.90 -19.60
CA ALA A 134 -5.51 -4.25 -20.64
C ALA A 134 -4.85 -5.61 -20.33
N ASN A 135 -5.44 -6.69 -20.84
CA ASN A 135 -4.94 -8.07 -20.72
C ASN A 135 -4.73 -8.69 -22.11
N GLY A 136 -4.06 -9.84 -22.20
CA GLY A 136 -3.73 -10.52 -23.44
C GLY A 136 -4.84 -11.39 -24.04
N TYR A 137 -6.08 -11.30 -23.56
CA TYR A 137 -7.19 -12.03 -24.18
C TYR A 137 -7.68 -11.30 -25.43
N ASP A 138 -7.73 -12.00 -26.57
CA ASP A 138 -8.19 -11.46 -27.85
C ASP A 138 -9.73 -11.35 -27.95
N GLU A 139 -10.46 -11.75 -26.91
CA GLU A 139 -11.93 -11.75 -26.91
C GLU A 139 -12.49 -10.33 -26.84
N GLY A 140 -13.08 -9.88 -27.96
CA GLY A 140 -13.57 -8.53 -28.18
C GLY A 140 -14.54 -8.01 -27.12
N GLY A 141 -14.23 -6.84 -26.57
CA GLY A 141 -15.04 -6.09 -25.62
C GLY A 141 -14.26 -4.93 -25.02
N ASP A 142 -14.63 -4.50 -23.80
CA ASP A 142 -13.88 -3.50 -23.04
C ASP A 142 -12.55 -4.06 -22.46
N LYS A 143 -12.20 -5.33 -22.73
CA LYS A 143 -11.00 -6.05 -22.27
C LYS A 143 -10.07 -6.36 -23.46
N GLY A 144 -8.88 -6.91 -23.21
CA GLY A 144 -7.87 -7.20 -24.24
C GLY A 144 -6.80 -6.11 -24.37
N PRO A 145 -5.82 -6.27 -25.29
CA PRO A 145 -4.72 -5.32 -25.45
C PRO A 145 -5.24 -3.92 -25.82
N LYS A 146 -4.64 -2.88 -25.24
CA LYS A 146 -5.10 -1.50 -25.40
C LYS A 146 -4.10 -0.66 -26.18
N LYS A 147 -4.58 0.03 -27.21
CA LYS A 147 -3.80 1.03 -27.93
C LYS A 147 -3.54 2.24 -27.05
N PHE A 148 -2.34 2.81 -27.15
CA PHE A 148 -2.05 4.08 -26.48
C PHE A 148 -2.84 5.24 -27.08
N SER A 149 -3.21 5.20 -28.36
CA SER A 149 -4.07 6.20 -29.02
C SER A 149 -5.54 6.16 -28.57
N ALA A 150 -5.96 5.10 -27.87
CA ALA A 150 -7.34 4.93 -27.43
C ALA A 150 -7.75 6.06 -26.49
N LYS A 151 -8.93 6.65 -26.74
CA LYS A 151 -9.48 7.75 -25.93
C LYS A 151 -9.79 7.36 -24.49
N SER A 152 -9.95 6.06 -24.23
CA SER A 152 -10.12 5.49 -22.90
C SER A 152 -9.74 4.01 -22.91
N TRP A 153 -9.16 3.53 -21.81
CA TRP A 153 -8.90 2.12 -21.53
C TRP A 153 -10.00 1.48 -20.68
N GLY A 154 -10.85 2.28 -20.02
CA GLY A 154 -11.93 1.81 -19.17
C GLY A 154 -12.76 2.92 -18.53
N LYS A 155 -13.99 2.58 -18.12
CA LYS A 155 -15.01 3.55 -17.66
C LYS A 155 -14.75 4.17 -16.29
N ILE A 156 -14.35 3.36 -15.31
CA ILE A 156 -14.11 3.81 -13.93
C ILE A 156 -12.96 3.03 -13.31
N ALA A 157 -11.99 3.73 -12.74
CA ALA A 157 -10.97 3.11 -11.88
C ALA A 157 -11.53 2.78 -10.49
N ASN A 158 -12.45 3.62 -10.01
CA ASN A 158 -13.14 3.50 -8.72
C ASN A 158 -14.51 4.17 -8.84
N ILE A 159 -15.42 3.85 -7.91
CA ILE A 159 -16.75 4.46 -7.87
C ILE A 159 -16.60 5.99 -7.75
N GLY A 160 -17.26 6.73 -8.63
CA GLY A 160 -17.20 8.20 -8.68
C GLY A 160 -15.92 8.80 -9.28
N GLY A 161 -15.00 7.99 -9.80
CA GLY A 161 -13.78 8.44 -10.48
C GLY A 161 -13.97 8.72 -11.98
N GLU A 162 -12.99 9.39 -12.57
CA GLU A 162 -12.90 9.61 -14.01
C GLU A 162 -12.49 8.32 -14.76
N GLN A 163 -12.60 8.38 -16.09
CA GLN A 163 -12.16 7.29 -16.97
C GLN A 163 -10.65 7.06 -16.87
N VAL A 164 -10.23 5.82 -17.10
CA VAL A 164 -8.81 5.47 -17.24
C VAL A 164 -8.38 5.81 -18.67
N VAL A 165 -7.38 6.68 -18.82
CA VAL A 165 -6.94 7.16 -20.13
C VAL A 165 -5.42 7.19 -20.26
N PRO A 166 -4.86 6.93 -21.46
CA PRO A 166 -3.52 7.37 -21.83
C PRO A 166 -3.50 8.90 -21.88
N LEU A 167 -2.63 9.54 -21.10
CA LEU A 167 -2.64 10.98 -20.90
C LEU A 167 -1.51 11.71 -21.63
N ALA A 168 -0.28 11.23 -21.47
CA ALA A 168 0.92 11.90 -22.00
C ALA A 168 2.08 10.92 -22.15
N ILE A 169 3.09 11.34 -22.93
CA ILE A 169 4.41 10.70 -22.93
C ILE A 169 5.27 11.41 -21.89
N GLU A 170 5.88 10.67 -20.99
CA GLU A 170 6.81 11.19 -19.99
C GLU A 170 8.10 10.37 -19.96
N LYS A 171 9.23 11.06 -19.80
CA LYS A 171 10.51 10.41 -19.54
C LYS A 171 10.69 10.25 -18.05
N VAL A 172 10.67 9.00 -17.57
CA VAL A 172 10.75 8.68 -16.15
C VAL A 172 12.10 8.04 -15.84
N THR A 173 12.75 8.51 -14.78
CA THR A 173 13.95 7.89 -14.21
C THR A 173 13.59 7.17 -12.92
N VAL A 174 13.88 5.88 -12.85
CA VAL A 174 13.84 5.04 -11.66
C VAL A 174 15.20 4.36 -11.48
N LYS A 175 15.40 3.61 -10.39
CA LYS A 175 16.68 2.95 -10.13
C LYS A 175 17.07 1.92 -11.22
N ALA A 176 16.09 1.29 -11.86
CA ALA A 176 16.32 0.36 -12.98
C ALA A 176 16.78 1.05 -14.28
N GLY A 177 16.60 2.37 -14.41
CA GLY A 177 16.98 3.11 -15.63
C GLY A 177 16.07 4.29 -15.95
N THR A 178 16.25 4.82 -17.16
CA THR A 178 15.40 5.88 -17.72
C THR A 178 14.57 5.32 -18.87
N PHE A 179 13.26 5.56 -18.83
CA PHE A 179 12.30 5.01 -19.78
C PHE A 179 11.50 6.13 -20.43
N ASP A 180 11.23 6.00 -21.73
CA ASP A 180 10.16 6.74 -22.40
C ASP A 180 8.85 6.00 -22.13
N THR A 181 7.95 6.62 -21.37
CA THR A 181 6.74 5.99 -20.84
C THR A 181 5.50 6.68 -21.35
N VAL A 182 4.38 5.97 -21.38
CA VAL A 182 3.04 6.55 -21.48
C VAL A 182 2.40 6.55 -20.10
N VAL A 183 1.92 7.72 -19.67
CA VAL A 183 1.20 7.88 -18.42
C VAL A 183 -0.24 7.44 -18.61
N ILE A 184 -0.63 6.39 -17.92
CA ILE A 184 -2.02 5.97 -17.78
C ILE A 184 -2.57 6.64 -16.52
N SER A 185 -3.66 7.40 -16.66
CA SER A 185 -4.12 8.33 -15.63
C SER A 185 -5.63 8.33 -15.48
N TRP A 186 -6.07 8.60 -14.25
CA TRP A 186 -7.46 8.88 -13.88
C TRP A 186 -7.47 9.84 -12.70
N LYS A 187 -8.59 10.54 -12.50
CA LYS A 187 -8.78 11.43 -11.35
C LYS A 187 -9.86 10.89 -10.43
N THR A 188 -9.59 10.99 -9.14
CA THR A 188 -10.47 10.53 -8.07
C THR A 188 -10.37 11.47 -6.88
N GLY A 189 -11.52 11.90 -6.33
CA GLY A 189 -11.54 12.76 -5.15
C GLY A 189 -10.79 14.09 -5.35
N GLY A 190 -10.71 14.59 -6.59
CA GLY A 190 -9.98 15.82 -6.91
C GLY A 190 -8.48 15.63 -7.22
N VAL A 191 -7.92 14.45 -6.96
CA VAL A 191 -6.48 14.14 -7.14
C VAL A 191 -6.28 13.16 -8.29
N ARG A 192 -5.15 13.30 -8.99
CA ARG A 192 -4.82 12.49 -10.16
C ARG A 192 -3.91 11.34 -9.78
N SER A 193 -4.30 10.13 -10.15
CA SER A 193 -3.51 8.90 -10.07
C SER A 193 -2.81 8.65 -11.40
N ASN A 194 -1.57 8.18 -11.34
CA ASN A 194 -0.74 7.93 -12.52
C ASN A 194 -0.03 6.57 -12.42
N VAL A 195 0.04 5.87 -13.55
CA VAL A 195 0.78 4.63 -13.75
C VAL A 195 1.59 4.77 -15.04
N TRP A 196 2.91 4.58 -14.98
CA TRP A 196 3.81 4.79 -16.11
C TRP A 196 4.14 3.46 -16.78
N VAL A 197 3.67 3.30 -18.00
CA VAL A 197 3.78 2.07 -18.81
C VAL A 197 4.81 2.27 -19.93
N VAL A 198 5.56 1.23 -20.26
CA VAL A 198 6.51 1.22 -21.37
C VAL A 198 6.01 0.24 -22.42
N ASP A 199 6.01 0.65 -23.69
CA ASP A 199 5.68 -0.21 -24.81
C ASP A 199 6.64 -1.42 -24.87
N ASN A 200 6.12 -2.61 -25.18
CA ASN A 200 6.88 -3.87 -25.18
C ASN A 200 7.59 -4.20 -23.86
N PHE A 201 7.10 -3.70 -22.73
CA PHE A 201 7.63 -4.01 -21.41
C PHE A 201 6.54 -4.59 -20.50
N PRO A 202 6.78 -5.71 -19.78
CA PRO A 202 5.69 -6.48 -19.18
C PRO A 202 4.86 -5.77 -18.12
N PHE A 203 5.47 -4.89 -17.32
CA PHE A 203 4.82 -4.29 -16.15
C PHE A 203 5.12 -2.79 -16.08
N PRO A 204 4.24 -1.97 -15.49
CA PRO A 204 4.53 -0.55 -15.31
C PRO A 204 5.81 -0.32 -14.50
N VAL A 205 6.59 0.68 -14.86
CA VAL A 205 7.90 0.96 -14.21
C VAL A 205 7.75 1.83 -12.96
N LYS A 206 6.63 2.52 -12.83
CA LYS A 206 6.32 3.42 -11.72
C LYS A 206 4.80 3.60 -11.58
N ALA A 207 4.32 3.85 -10.37
CA ALA A 207 2.96 4.34 -10.14
C ALA A 207 2.89 5.19 -8.87
N HIS A 208 1.92 6.11 -8.84
CA HIS A 208 1.46 6.79 -7.64
C HIS A 208 -0.04 7.05 -7.77
N THR A 209 -0.82 6.42 -6.90
CA THR A 209 -2.27 6.46 -6.94
C THR A 209 -2.85 6.82 -5.58
N TYR A 210 -4.11 7.22 -5.58
CA TYR A 210 -4.79 7.76 -4.40
C TYR A 210 -6.15 7.13 -4.22
N THR A 211 -6.53 6.91 -2.95
CA THR A 211 -7.84 6.36 -2.63
C THR A 211 -8.93 7.38 -2.90
N HIS A 212 -10.17 6.91 -3.06
CA HIS A 212 -11.31 7.79 -3.07
C HIS A 212 -11.67 8.22 -1.64
N VAL A 213 -11.71 9.53 -1.39
CA VAL A 213 -12.20 10.12 -0.15
C VAL A 213 -13.30 11.14 -0.44
N SER A 214 -14.26 11.26 0.49
CA SER A 214 -15.33 12.25 0.40
C SER A 214 -14.89 13.65 0.80
N SER A 215 -13.80 13.78 1.57
CA SER A 215 -13.18 15.04 1.99
C SER A 215 -11.75 14.80 2.50
N GLY A 216 -10.96 15.86 2.67
CA GLY A 216 -9.59 15.79 3.19
C GLY A 216 -8.53 15.51 2.11
N ILE A 217 -7.34 15.13 2.56
CA ILE A 217 -6.22 14.75 1.69
C ILE A 217 -6.35 13.26 1.39
N PRO A 218 -6.56 12.84 0.12
CA PRO A 218 -6.61 11.43 -0.22
C PRO A 218 -5.28 10.75 0.14
N PRO A 219 -5.29 9.66 0.94
CA PRO A 219 -4.08 8.89 1.18
C PRO A 219 -3.64 8.18 -0.09
N THR A 220 -2.36 7.80 -0.12
CA THR A 220 -1.82 6.99 -1.20
C THR A 220 -2.50 5.61 -1.18
N GLU A 221 -3.04 5.19 -2.31
CA GLU A 221 -3.62 3.85 -2.48
C GLU A 221 -2.52 2.84 -2.76
N TYR A 222 -1.68 3.10 -3.75
CA TYR A 222 -0.42 2.40 -3.93
C TYR A 222 0.61 3.30 -4.60
N GLN A 223 1.87 2.98 -4.33
CA GLN A 223 3.02 3.60 -4.97
C GLN A 223 4.05 2.53 -5.21
N PHE A 224 4.70 2.54 -6.37
CA PHE A 224 5.82 1.65 -6.64
C PHE A 224 6.80 2.25 -7.64
N GLU A 225 8.04 1.79 -7.57
CA GLU A 225 9.10 2.07 -8.54
C GLU A 225 9.90 0.79 -8.84
N LEU A 226 10.21 0.58 -10.12
CA LEU A 226 11.07 -0.50 -10.57
C LEU A 226 12.53 -0.22 -10.15
N LEU A 227 13.07 -1.12 -9.35
CA LEU A 227 14.42 -1.05 -8.81
C LEU A 227 15.46 -1.68 -9.72
N ASP A 228 15.14 -2.83 -10.30
CA ASP A 228 16.02 -3.59 -11.19
C ASP A 228 15.17 -4.44 -12.15
N TYR A 229 15.70 -4.68 -13.35
CA TYR A 229 15.13 -5.60 -14.32
C TYR A 229 16.25 -6.34 -15.05
N LYS A 230 16.18 -7.66 -15.09
CA LYS A 230 17.12 -8.52 -15.79
C LYS A 230 16.39 -9.57 -16.60
N GLU A 231 16.79 -9.72 -17.85
CA GLU A 231 16.28 -10.76 -18.74
C GLU A 231 17.18 -11.99 -18.68
N ASN A 232 16.60 -13.15 -19.05
CA ASN A 232 17.36 -14.39 -19.28
C ASN A 232 18.19 -14.87 -18.07
N VAL A 233 17.72 -14.60 -16.85
CA VAL A 233 18.34 -15.12 -15.62
C VAL A 233 18.11 -16.64 -15.57
N THR A 234 19.20 -17.40 -15.72
CA THR A 234 19.16 -18.87 -15.82
C THR A 234 19.41 -19.60 -14.50
N LYS A 235 20.06 -18.95 -13.53
CA LYS A 235 20.33 -19.48 -12.19
C LYS A 235 19.38 -18.84 -11.20
N ASP A 236 18.92 -19.59 -10.20
CA ASP A 236 18.06 -19.08 -9.13
C ASP A 236 18.73 -17.85 -8.46
N PRO A 237 18.20 -16.64 -8.67
CA PRO A 237 18.76 -15.42 -8.11
C PRO A 237 18.61 -15.37 -6.59
N PHE A 238 17.75 -16.20 -6.01
CA PHE A 238 17.42 -16.24 -4.60
C PHE A 238 18.07 -17.40 -3.85
N ALA A 239 19.00 -18.14 -4.48
CA ALA A 239 19.63 -19.32 -3.87
C ALA A 239 20.33 -19.02 -2.55
N ASN A 240 20.89 -17.80 -2.41
CA ASN A 240 21.62 -17.36 -1.23
C ASN A 240 20.78 -16.52 -0.25
N VAL A 241 19.52 -16.24 -0.60
CA VAL A 241 18.60 -15.51 0.27
C VAL A 241 18.13 -16.46 1.37
N LYS A 242 18.53 -16.18 2.61
CA LYS A 242 18.06 -16.91 3.78
C LYS A 242 16.99 -16.07 4.48
N PRO A 243 15.78 -16.60 4.69
CA PRO A 243 14.85 -15.96 5.61
C PRO A 243 15.52 -15.85 6.99
N PRO A 244 15.20 -14.84 7.81
CA PRO A 244 15.75 -14.75 9.15
C PRO A 244 15.45 -16.05 9.92
N SER A 245 16.43 -16.53 10.68
CA SER A 245 16.37 -17.75 11.49
C SER A 245 15.27 -17.75 12.55
N ASN A 246 14.57 -16.63 12.71
CA ASN A 246 13.58 -16.34 13.74
C ASN A 246 12.15 -16.56 13.22
N VAL A 247 11.93 -17.53 12.32
CA VAL A 247 10.57 -18.06 12.14
C VAL A 247 10.26 -18.79 13.43
N ALA A 248 9.69 -18.07 14.40
CA ALA A 248 9.25 -18.63 15.65
C ALA A 248 8.41 -19.88 15.33
N ASP A 249 8.66 -20.97 16.05
CA ASP A 249 7.79 -22.14 15.94
C ASP A 249 6.40 -21.75 16.42
N ILE A 250 5.55 -21.32 15.48
CA ILE A 250 4.16 -20.88 15.74
C ILE A 250 3.26 -22.05 16.13
N LYS A 251 3.77 -23.28 16.12
CA LYS A 251 3.02 -24.44 16.56
C LYS A 251 2.64 -24.28 18.03
N GLY A 252 1.33 -24.30 18.29
CA GLY A 252 0.76 -24.10 19.61
C GLY A 252 0.59 -22.64 20.04
N CYS A 253 0.87 -21.67 19.16
CA CYS A 253 0.57 -20.27 19.43
C CYS A 253 -0.93 -19.98 19.23
N PRO A 254 -1.51 -19.07 20.04
CA PRO A 254 -2.89 -18.64 19.85
C PRO A 254 -3.07 -17.83 18.56
N ASN A 255 -4.30 -17.82 18.03
CA ASN A 255 -4.64 -17.06 16.83
C ASN A 255 -4.64 -15.54 17.10
N THR A 256 -4.24 -14.76 16.09
CA THR A 256 -4.23 -13.29 16.09
C THR A 256 -5.26 -12.65 15.15
N ASP A 257 -6.06 -13.45 14.43
CA ASP A 257 -7.00 -12.97 13.41
C ASP A 257 -8.12 -12.07 13.95
N SER A 258 -8.49 -12.23 15.23
CA SER A 258 -9.59 -11.50 15.86
C SER A 258 -9.08 -10.60 16.99
N LEU A 259 -9.22 -9.29 16.82
CA LEU A 259 -8.86 -8.29 17.84
C LEU A 259 -9.90 -8.25 18.96
N ASN A 260 -9.78 -9.19 19.90
CA ASN A 260 -10.81 -9.47 20.91
C ASN A 260 -10.71 -8.61 22.17
N LYS A 261 -9.56 -7.96 22.42
CA LYS A 261 -9.36 -7.04 23.54
C LYS A 261 -9.26 -5.61 23.08
N SER A 262 -9.72 -4.69 23.93
CA SER A 262 -9.61 -3.26 23.67
C SER A 262 -9.33 -2.48 24.95
N ILE A 263 -8.53 -1.44 24.82
CA ILE A 263 -8.19 -0.48 25.86
C ILE A 263 -8.40 0.90 25.25
N LYS A 264 -9.31 1.67 25.84
CA LYS A 264 -9.71 2.99 25.36
C LYS A 264 -9.47 4.03 26.45
N ARG A 265 -8.40 4.81 26.32
CA ARG A 265 -7.98 5.78 27.34
C ARG A 265 -7.31 6.99 26.70
N PRO A 266 -7.39 8.17 27.34
CA PRO A 266 -6.57 9.30 26.94
C PRO A 266 -5.10 9.03 27.24
N THR A 267 -4.22 9.70 26.51
CA THR A 267 -2.80 9.76 26.81
C THR A 267 -2.52 10.58 28.09
N LYS A 268 -1.29 10.50 28.61
CA LYS A 268 -0.89 11.13 29.87
C LYS A 268 -1.17 12.64 29.91
N ASN A 269 -0.88 13.35 28.84
CA ASN A 269 -1.11 14.79 28.74
C ASN A 269 -2.47 15.14 28.14
N PHE A 270 -3.35 14.14 27.91
CA PHE A 270 -4.68 14.30 27.32
C PHE A 270 -4.69 14.91 25.91
N GLU A 271 -3.58 14.82 25.18
CA GLU A 271 -3.51 15.34 23.81
C GLU A 271 -4.18 14.41 22.79
N TYR A 272 -4.31 13.12 23.12
CA TYR A 272 -4.88 12.10 22.25
C TYR A 272 -5.83 11.17 23.00
N GLN A 273 -6.85 10.66 22.32
CA GLN A 273 -7.61 9.48 22.74
C GLN A 273 -7.06 8.27 22.00
N ILE A 274 -6.70 7.22 22.72
CA ILE A 274 -6.13 5.99 22.13
C ILE A 274 -7.10 4.85 22.34
N HIS A 275 -7.57 4.26 21.24
CA HIS A 275 -8.26 2.99 21.25
C HIS A 275 -7.29 1.91 20.72
N ALA A 276 -6.65 1.19 21.64
CA ALA A 276 -5.76 0.08 21.33
C ALA A 276 -6.53 -1.23 21.41
N TYR A 277 -6.50 -2.00 20.35
CA TYR A 277 -7.05 -3.34 20.26
C TYR A 277 -5.92 -4.33 20.08
N TYR A 278 -6.03 -5.52 20.67
CA TYR A 278 -4.98 -6.53 20.53
C TYR A 278 -5.50 -7.96 20.55
N SER A 279 -4.69 -8.85 20.00
CA SER A 279 -4.85 -10.32 20.04
C SER A 279 -3.47 -10.96 20.12
N PRO A 280 -3.30 -12.10 20.82
CA PRO A 280 -4.31 -12.86 21.56
C PRO A 280 -4.71 -12.21 22.90
N ASP A 281 -5.81 -12.68 23.50
CA ASP A 281 -6.28 -12.29 24.84
C ASP A 281 -5.19 -12.45 25.91
N PHE A 282 -4.42 -13.53 25.80
CA PHE A 282 -3.30 -13.87 26.66
C PHE A 282 -2.06 -14.01 25.78
N PRO A 283 -1.28 -12.94 25.58
CA PRO A 283 -0.02 -13.01 24.85
C PRO A 283 0.90 -14.05 25.47
N VAL A 284 1.55 -14.84 24.61
CA VAL A 284 2.46 -15.93 24.99
C VAL A 284 3.86 -15.54 24.53
N GLU A 285 4.85 -15.67 25.40
CA GLU A 285 6.26 -15.48 25.03
C GLU A 285 6.63 -16.30 23.79
N GLY A 286 7.30 -15.64 22.84
CA GLY A 286 7.72 -16.23 21.57
C GLY A 286 6.60 -16.43 20.55
N CYS A 287 5.36 -16.07 20.84
CA CYS A 287 4.24 -16.19 19.91
C CYS A 287 3.89 -14.86 19.22
N PRO A 288 3.21 -14.92 18.05
CA PRO A 288 2.68 -13.73 17.38
C PRO A 288 1.65 -12.98 18.24
N MET A 289 1.65 -11.66 18.10
CA MET A 289 0.70 -10.73 18.68
C MET A 289 0.40 -9.64 17.64
N LYS A 290 -0.86 -9.25 17.57
CA LYS A 290 -1.34 -8.21 16.68
C LYS A 290 -1.96 -7.08 17.49
N TRP A 291 -1.65 -5.85 17.11
CA TRP A 291 -2.27 -4.64 17.61
C TRP A 291 -2.98 -3.90 16.48
N GLN A 292 -4.08 -3.23 16.83
CA GLN A 292 -4.61 -2.11 16.08
C GLN A 292 -4.69 -0.91 17.02
N ILE A 293 -4.11 0.22 16.65
CA ILE A 293 -4.09 1.43 17.46
C ILE A 293 -4.79 2.53 16.68
N ASN A 294 -5.89 3.04 17.23
CA ASN A 294 -6.59 4.19 16.68
C ASN A 294 -6.20 5.44 17.48
N PHE A 295 -5.70 6.45 16.77
CA PHE A 295 -5.34 7.76 17.28
C PHE A 295 -6.47 8.75 17.00
N LEU A 296 -7.12 9.22 18.06
CA LEU A 296 -8.32 10.03 17.96
C LEU A 296 -8.15 11.38 18.63
N SER A 297 -8.92 12.35 18.14
CA SER A 297 -9.00 13.70 18.68
C SER A 297 -9.35 13.68 20.17
N LYS A 298 -8.69 14.53 20.96
CA LYS A 298 -9.05 14.71 22.37
C LYS A 298 -10.46 15.25 22.58
N TYR A 299 -11.04 15.86 21.55
CA TYR A 299 -12.37 16.46 21.59
C TYR A 299 -13.48 15.53 21.11
N HIS A 300 -13.15 14.49 20.32
CA HIS A 300 -14.15 13.61 19.72
C HIS A 300 -13.62 12.18 19.53
N ASP A 301 -14.34 11.21 20.05
CA ASP A 301 -14.00 9.77 20.09
C ASP A 301 -14.22 9.00 18.78
N THR A 302 -14.54 9.71 17.69
CA THR A 302 -14.70 9.15 16.34
C THR A 302 -13.91 9.94 15.29
N GLU A 303 -13.24 11.01 15.68
CA GLU A 303 -12.42 11.83 14.79
C GLU A 303 -10.98 11.29 14.82
N PHE A 304 -10.59 10.62 13.73
CA PHE A 304 -9.23 10.11 13.57
C PHE A 304 -8.25 11.24 13.28
N LEU A 305 -7.05 11.14 13.85
CA LEU A 305 -5.96 12.07 13.64
C LEU A 305 -5.02 11.52 12.57
N ASN A 306 -4.70 12.35 11.58
CA ASN A 306 -3.85 11.95 10.47
C ASN A 306 -2.38 12.26 10.74
N GLN A 307 -1.49 11.58 10.02
CA GLN A 307 -0.03 11.79 10.05
C GLN A 307 0.59 11.62 11.44
N VAL A 308 0.26 10.52 12.12
CA VAL A 308 0.77 10.26 13.48
C VAL A 308 2.14 9.60 13.41
N GLN A 309 3.14 10.22 14.02
CA GLN A 309 4.46 9.64 14.28
C GLN A 309 4.47 9.01 15.67
N PHE A 310 4.78 7.72 15.76
CA PHE A 310 4.70 7.01 17.03
C PHE A 310 5.66 5.81 17.10
N ASP A 311 5.66 5.13 18.24
CA ASP A 311 6.27 3.82 18.43
C ASP A 311 5.41 3.00 19.40
N LEU A 312 5.56 1.67 19.33
CA LEU A 312 5.08 0.77 20.36
C LEU A 312 6.30 0.23 21.09
N MET A 313 6.52 0.70 22.32
CA MET A 313 7.67 0.35 23.13
C MET A 313 7.30 -0.65 24.22
N VAL A 314 8.30 -1.38 24.72
CA VAL A 314 8.22 -2.09 26.00
C VAL A 314 9.24 -1.46 26.94
N VAL A 315 8.80 -1.06 28.12
CA VAL A 315 9.64 -0.33 29.11
C VAL A 315 9.74 -1.09 30.42
N ASP A 316 10.70 -0.71 31.26
CA ASP A 316 10.77 -1.17 32.64
C ASP A 316 9.72 -0.46 33.52
N GLU A 317 9.58 -0.88 34.78
CA GLU A 317 8.63 -0.29 35.74
C GLU A 317 8.84 1.23 35.96
N LYS A 318 10.04 1.74 35.67
CA LYS A 318 10.40 3.15 35.87
C LYS A 318 10.22 4.00 34.62
N PHE A 319 9.85 3.37 33.49
CA PHE A 319 9.83 4.00 32.17
C PHE A 319 11.18 4.67 31.86
N THR A 320 12.26 3.89 31.94
CA THR A 320 13.60 4.33 31.56
C THR A 320 13.74 4.39 30.03
N LEU A 321 14.44 5.41 29.52
CA LEU A 321 14.87 5.51 28.12
C LEU A 321 16.39 5.26 28.02
N PRO A 322 16.89 4.49 27.04
CA PRO A 322 16.13 3.82 25.96
C PRO A 322 15.21 2.70 26.49
N PRO A 323 14.10 2.42 25.80
CA PRO A 323 13.17 1.37 26.23
C PRO A 323 13.85 -0.01 26.17
N LEU A 324 13.28 -0.98 26.88
CA LEU A 324 13.72 -2.38 26.78
C LEU A 324 13.59 -2.91 25.34
N ARG A 325 12.57 -2.40 24.62
CA ARG A 325 12.28 -2.77 23.24
C ARG A 325 11.53 -1.66 22.52
N SER A 326 11.81 -1.50 21.23
CA SER A 326 11.04 -0.65 20.31
C SER A 326 10.59 -1.51 19.13
N VAL A 327 9.28 -1.55 18.88
CA VAL A 327 8.74 -2.31 17.76
C VAL A 327 9.12 -1.67 16.43
N ALA A 328 9.23 -0.33 16.37
CA ALA A 328 9.77 0.34 15.18
C ALA A 328 11.16 -0.19 14.82
N GLN A 329 12.08 -0.22 15.80
CA GLN A 329 13.46 -0.66 15.59
C GLN A 329 13.57 -2.15 15.27
N ASP A 330 12.75 -2.99 15.91
CA ASP A 330 12.67 -4.42 15.59
C ASP A 330 12.27 -4.65 14.13
N GLN A 331 11.38 -3.80 13.61
CA GLN A 331 10.95 -3.83 12.23
C GLN A 331 11.92 -3.10 11.28
N GLY A 332 12.97 -2.47 11.79
CA GLY A 332 13.98 -1.77 10.97
C GLY A 332 13.62 -0.32 10.62
N TYR A 333 12.64 0.26 11.32
CA TYR A 333 12.19 1.63 11.15
C TYR A 333 12.65 2.53 12.30
N PRO A 334 12.96 3.82 12.03
CA PRO A 334 13.30 4.77 13.09
C PRO A 334 12.11 5.03 14.03
N TYR A 335 10.90 5.04 13.48
CA TYR A 335 9.61 5.20 14.14
C TYR A 335 8.52 4.59 13.25
N LEU A 336 7.38 4.27 13.85
CA LEU A 336 6.16 3.88 13.14
C LEU A 336 5.40 5.14 12.70
N TYR A 337 4.60 4.98 11.64
CA TYR A 337 3.82 6.06 11.05
C TYR A 337 2.42 5.58 10.71
N SER A 338 1.42 6.41 11.01
CA SER A 338 0.04 6.18 10.59
C SER A 338 -0.50 7.40 9.83
N PRO A 339 -0.75 7.29 8.51
CA PRO A 339 -1.30 8.40 7.75
C PRO A 339 -2.74 8.73 8.13
N SER A 340 -3.59 7.74 8.48
CA SER A 340 -5.01 7.97 8.79
C SER A 340 -5.35 7.92 10.29
N GLY A 341 -4.37 7.66 11.14
CA GLY A 341 -4.59 7.45 12.57
C GLY A 341 -5.06 6.04 12.94
N LEU A 342 -5.00 5.07 12.02
CA LEU A 342 -5.26 3.66 12.28
C LEU A 342 -4.03 2.81 11.97
N ALA A 343 -3.23 2.50 12.99
CA ALA A 343 -2.05 1.66 12.81
C ALA A 343 -2.36 0.18 13.08
N THR A 344 -1.92 -0.73 12.22
CA THR A 344 -1.88 -2.18 12.50
C THR A 344 -0.44 -2.63 12.67
N ILE A 345 -0.15 -3.36 13.75
CA ILE A 345 1.19 -3.79 14.11
C ILE A 345 1.17 -5.30 14.35
N ASP A 346 1.97 -6.03 13.59
CA ASP A 346 2.26 -7.44 13.85
C ASP A 346 3.63 -7.55 14.50
N MET A 347 3.72 -8.29 15.60
CA MET A 347 4.96 -8.48 16.34
C MET A 347 5.02 -9.86 17.00
N THR A 348 6.22 -10.32 17.31
CA THR A 348 6.40 -11.46 18.23
C THR A 348 6.52 -10.93 19.65
N VAL A 349 5.88 -11.59 20.62
CA VAL A 349 6.05 -11.30 22.04
C VAL A 349 7.46 -11.74 22.44
N ASN A 350 8.34 -10.77 22.70
CA ASN A 350 9.70 -11.00 23.20
C ASN A 350 9.81 -10.32 24.56
N HIS A 351 9.26 -10.99 25.56
CA HIS A 351 9.22 -10.55 26.95
C HIS A 351 9.02 -11.80 27.80
N GLU A 352 9.75 -11.91 28.90
CA GLU A 352 9.61 -13.03 29.83
C GLU A 352 8.18 -13.06 30.43
N PRO A 353 7.69 -14.23 30.89
CA PRO A 353 6.39 -14.32 31.52
C PRO A 353 6.29 -13.37 32.73
N GLY A 354 5.21 -12.58 32.80
CA GLY A 354 5.08 -11.49 33.77
C GLY A 354 4.21 -10.36 33.25
N ILE A 355 4.27 -9.19 33.88
CA ILE A 355 3.59 -7.99 33.37
C ILE A 355 4.54 -7.26 32.42
N ALA A 356 4.12 -7.09 31.16
CA ALA A 356 4.81 -6.26 30.20
C ALA A 356 4.17 -4.86 30.18
N HIS A 357 5.00 -3.82 30.27
CA HIS A 357 4.57 -2.42 30.19
C HIS A 357 4.72 -1.93 28.75
N PHE A 358 3.67 -2.10 27.96
CA PHE A 358 3.62 -1.55 26.61
C PHE A 358 3.37 -0.04 26.67
N VAL A 359 4.05 0.72 25.83
CA VAL A 359 3.85 2.16 25.71
C VAL A 359 3.56 2.51 24.27
N VAL A 360 2.36 3.06 24.02
CA VAL A 360 2.09 3.78 22.78
C VAL A 360 2.72 5.16 22.93
N TYR A 361 3.88 5.34 22.32
CA TYR A 361 4.71 6.53 22.45
C TYR A 361 4.50 7.44 21.24
N ILE A 362 3.91 8.62 21.43
CA ILE A 362 3.51 9.50 20.34
C ILE A 362 4.50 10.66 20.24
N TYR A 363 5.24 10.69 19.15
CA TYR A 363 6.15 11.81 18.86
C TYR A 363 5.36 13.06 18.44
N GLY A 364 4.23 12.89 17.75
CA GLY A 364 3.27 13.94 17.43
C GLY A 364 2.65 13.77 16.04
N LEU A 365 1.98 14.81 15.54
CA LEU A 365 1.38 14.84 14.20
C LEU A 365 2.34 15.54 13.23
N ALA A 366 2.87 14.80 12.26
CA ALA A 366 3.79 15.31 11.24
C ALA A 366 3.87 14.37 10.02
N PRO A 367 4.17 14.90 8.82
CA PRO A 367 4.40 14.07 7.64
C PRO A 367 5.43 12.97 7.89
N GLN A 368 5.31 11.86 7.16
CA GLN A 368 6.24 10.73 7.22
C GLN A 368 7.70 11.21 7.16
N GLY A 369 8.56 10.68 8.03
CA GLY A 369 9.97 11.05 8.04
C GLY A 369 10.31 12.26 8.93
N ILE A 370 9.32 12.94 9.52
CA ILE A 370 9.51 14.15 10.31
C ILE A 370 9.09 13.89 11.75
N VAL A 371 10.02 13.95 12.69
CA VAL A 371 9.71 13.95 14.13
C VAL A 371 9.38 15.39 14.54
N PRO A 372 8.14 15.69 14.97
CA PRO A 372 7.78 17.05 15.35
C PRO A 372 8.47 17.46 16.66
N SER A 373 8.72 18.76 16.82
CA SER A 373 9.33 19.34 18.03
C SER A 373 8.34 19.53 19.19
N ASN A 374 7.15 18.93 19.10
CA ASN A 374 6.11 19.05 20.11
C ASN A 374 6.46 18.24 21.36
N PRO A 375 5.88 18.58 22.53
CA PRO A 375 5.96 17.72 23.69
C PRO A 375 5.40 16.35 23.36
N ILE A 376 6.16 15.33 23.70
CA ILE A 376 5.78 13.93 23.52
C ILE A 376 4.62 13.61 24.47
N ASP A 377 3.72 12.76 24.01
CA ASP A 377 2.67 12.17 24.85
C ASP A 377 2.66 10.65 24.70
N TYR A 378 2.04 9.95 25.64
CA TYR A 378 2.05 8.49 25.64
C TYR A 378 0.90 7.87 26.42
N LEU A 379 0.64 6.58 26.16
CA LEU A 379 -0.24 5.74 26.95
C LEU A 379 0.48 4.45 27.36
N VAL A 380 0.50 4.15 28.67
CA VAL A 380 1.01 2.89 29.22
C VAL A 380 -0.11 1.85 29.29
N ILE A 381 0.18 0.65 28.83
CA ILE A 381 -0.71 -0.50 28.74
C ILE A 381 0.00 -1.71 29.35
N ASP A 382 -0.49 -2.15 30.50
CA ASP A 382 0.05 -3.31 31.20
C ASP A 382 -0.67 -4.57 30.75
N LEU A 383 0.08 -5.54 30.23
CA LEU A 383 -0.47 -6.83 29.79
C LEU A 383 0.25 -8.00 30.48
N PRO A 384 -0.49 -9.01 30.96
CA PRO A 384 0.12 -10.25 31.42
C PRO A 384 0.60 -11.09 30.21
N ILE A 385 1.88 -11.44 30.24
CA ILE A 385 2.53 -12.36 29.31
C ILE A 385 2.63 -13.74 29.95
N THR A 386 2.24 -14.77 29.21
CA THR A 386 2.24 -16.16 29.67
C THR A 386 3.40 -16.95 29.06
N ALA A 387 3.86 -17.98 29.75
CA ALA A 387 4.86 -18.91 29.22
C ALA A 387 4.24 -19.82 28.15
N LYS A 388 5.06 -20.23 27.16
CA LYS A 388 4.65 -21.25 26.19
C LYS A 388 4.42 -22.59 26.91
N SER A 389 3.27 -23.22 26.69
CA SER A 389 2.93 -24.50 27.34
C SER A 389 3.98 -25.56 27.00
N GLY A 390 4.69 -26.06 28.03
CA GLY A 390 5.83 -26.99 27.89
C GLY A 390 7.14 -26.50 28.50
N SER A 391 7.25 -25.21 28.83
CA SER A 391 8.38 -24.67 29.61
C SER A 391 8.14 -24.96 31.10
N SER A 392 8.82 -25.97 31.63
CA SER A 392 8.87 -26.21 33.08
C SER A 392 9.51 -25.01 33.76
N VAL A 393 8.76 -24.31 34.60
CA VAL A 393 9.31 -23.32 35.53
C VAL A 393 10.14 -24.08 36.56
N THR A 394 11.46 -24.07 36.42
CA THR A 394 12.34 -24.37 37.56
C THR A 394 12.31 -23.18 38.50
N SER A 395 11.51 -23.30 39.56
CA SER A 395 11.61 -22.46 40.73
C SER A 395 12.97 -22.67 41.40
N ASN A 396 13.76 -21.61 41.53
CA ASN A 396 14.82 -21.52 42.55
C ASN A 396 14.43 -20.43 43.54
#